data_AF-A0A2M7G159-F1
#
_entry.id   AF-A0A2M7G159-F1
#
_cell.length_a   1.000
_cell.length_b   1.000
_cell.length_c   1.000
_cell.angle_alpha   90.00
_cell.angle_beta   90.00
_cell.angle_gamma   90.00
#
_symmetry.space_group_name_H-M   'P 1'
#
loop_
_entity.id
_entity.type
_entity.pdbx_description
1 polymer ?
#
loop_
_entity_poly.entity_id
_entity_poly.type
_entity_poly.pdbx_seq_one_letter_code
_entity_poly.pdbx_strand_id
1 'polypeptide(L)'
;MMLNNLQDLKAAQNRLVQRDDQRQTAARNQFEQARALLQEYNRSLEKQILREVMLMLIGCIRLSRSFPDPYLLLAYIYLSLRLPHLSLKYLKVAEHLQKEHPQIAKLKQALQTNFQAPLVRKNQPGFQIQNLGEQDFDALYEEVLDQVKTEMRSAMEFPLPMGPTCDRSLLAQLHRSGNALSENLVLLQSQIEVLDQEIDCTELRRRIQPLESRVRLIAQVCEQSEQFISLEDMMRQSIQHIEMDLEKTNDQHLEIWLDQCDGFADQLDHFSQKGWEIAPLELTYQNLLELLTALQEKLDSV
;
A
#
# COMPACT_ATOMS: atom_id res chain seq x y z
N MET A 1 -31.32 9.61 42.79
CA MET A 1 -30.27 10.02 41.81
C MET A 1 -29.01 9.16 41.88
N MET A 2 -28.46 8.77 43.04
CA MET A 2 -27.20 7.96 43.07
C MET A 2 -27.30 6.53 42.50
N LEU A 3 -28.48 5.90 42.53
CA LEU A 3 -28.68 4.54 41.98
C LEU A 3 -28.53 4.45 40.45
N ASN A 4 -28.88 5.52 39.72
CA ASN A 4 -28.70 5.56 38.25
C ASN A 4 -27.22 5.60 37.87
N ASN A 5 -26.40 6.34 38.64
CA ASN A 5 -24.97 6.47 38.38
C ASN A 5 -24.20 5.13 38.51
N LEU A 6 -24.62 4.23 39.40
CA LEU A 6 -24.00 2.90 39.55
C LEU A 6 -24.34 1.96 38.39
N GLN A 7 -25.55 2.04 37.85
CA GLN A 7 -25.96 1.25 36.68
C GLN A 7 -25.19 1.69 35.43
N ASP A 8 -25.04 2.99 35.22
CA ASP A 8 -24.28 3.55 34.10
C ASP A 8 -22.79 3.16 34.16
N LEU A 9 -22.19 3.18 35.36
CA LEU A 9 -20.79 2.77 35.54
C LEU A 9 -20.60 1.29 35.24
N LYS A 10 -21.51 0.42 35.69
CA LYS A 10 -21.47 -1.02 35.39
C LYS A 10 -21.66 -1.28 33.89
N ALA A 11 -22.54 -0.54 33.23
CA ALA A 11 -22.73 -0.64 31.78
C ALA A 11 -21.48 -0.18 31.01
N ALA A 12 -20.84 0.90 31.43
CA ALA A 12 -19.58 1.37 30.84
C ALA A 12 -18.44 0.36 31.04
N GLN A 13 -18.31 -0.22 32.22
CA GLN A 13 -17.35 -1.28 32.51
C GLN A 13 -17.57 -2.51 31.62
N ASN A 14 -18.82 -2.98 31.49
CA ASN A 14 -19.14 -4.11 30.63
C ASN A 14 -18.80 -3.83 29.15
N ARG A 15 -19.05 -2.60 28.66
CA ARG A 15 -18.69 -2.19 27.29
C ARG A 15 -17.16 -2.17 27.08
N LEU A 16 -16.40 -1.74 28.08
CA LEU A 16 -14.93 -1.76 28.01
C LEU A 16 -14.40 -3.18 27.95
N VAL A 17 -14.89 -4.08 28.82
CA VAL A 17 -14.52 -5.50 28.81
C VAL A 17 -14.85 -6.14 27.47
N GLN A 18 -16.07 -5.94 26.95
CA GLN A 18 -16.45 -6.47 25.64
C GLN A 18 -15.56 -5.95 24.50
N ARG A 19 -15.19 -4.67 24.52
CA ARG A 19 -14.31 -4.08 23.50
C ARG A 19 -12.90 -4.66 23.57
N ASP A 20 -12.38 -4.88 24.77
CA ASP A 20 -11.05 -5.45 24.97
C ASP A 20 -11.03 -6.94 24.56
N ASP A 21 -12.09 -7.70 24.86
CA ASP A 21 -12.27 -9.08 24.38
C ASP A 21 -12.33 -9.16 22.84
N GLN A 22 -13.05 -8.23 22.21
CA GLN A 22 -13.12 -8.13 20.75
C GLN A 22 -11.74 -7.81 20.14
N ARG A 23 -11.01 -6.85 20.71
CA ARG A 23 -9.65 -6.50 20.27
C ARG A 23 -8.68 -7.65 20.44
N GLN A 24 -8.76 -8.38 21.55
CA GLN A 24 -7.91 -9.54 21.80
C GLN A 24 -8.22 -10.67 20.83
N THR A 25 -9.50 -10.96 20.57
CA THR A 25 -9.92 -11.93 19.56
C THR A 25 -9.41 -11.54 18.16
N ALA A 26 -9.58 -10.28 17.77
CA ALA A 26 -9.08 -9.77 16.49
C ALA A 26 -7.55 -9.88 16.37
N ALA A 27 -6.82 -9.53 17.43
CA ALA A 27 -5.36 -9.66 17.48
C ALA A 27 -4.91 -11.13 17.35
N ARG A 28 -5.61 -12.08 17.99
CA ARG A 28 -5.33 -13.52 17.85
C ARG A 28 -5.59 -14.02 16.43
N ASN A 29 -6.69 -13.59 15.80
CA ASN A 29 -7.01 -13.97 14.43
C ASN A 29 -5.95 -13.43 13.44
N GLN A 30 -5.54 -12.17 13.58
CA GLN A 30 -4.45 -11.59 12.78
C GLN A 30 -3.12 -12.31 13.03
N PHE A 31 -2.84 -12.72 14.27
CA PHE A 31 -1.62 -13.45 14.58
C PHE A 31 -1.58 -14.83 13.90
N GLU A 32 -2.69 -15.56 13.89
CA GLU A 32 -2.77 -16.84 13.16
C GLU A 32 -2.63 -16.67 11.64
N GLN A 33 -3.19 -15.59 11.07
CA GLN A 33 -2.97 -15.23 9.67
C GLN A 33 -1.49 -14.91 9.38
N ALA A 34 -0.83 -14.14 10.26
CA ALA A 34 0.58 -13.81 10.13
C ALA A 34 1.46 -15.07 10.19
N ARG A 35 1.08 -16.05 11.01
CA ARG A 35 1.75 -17.36 11.07
C ARG A 35 1.57 -18.16 9.77
N ALA A 36 0.36 -18.15 9.19
CA ALA A 36 0.10 -18.80 7.91
C ALA A 36 0.93 -18.17 6.78
N LEU A 37 0.94 -16.83 6.69
CA LEU A 37 1.78 -16.10 5.73
C LEU A 37 3.27 -16.36 5.94
N LEU A 38 3.72 -16.49 7.20
CA LEU A 38 5.12 -16.84 7.47
C LEU A 38 5.46 -18.26 7.00
N GLN A 39 4.53 -19.21 7.09
CA GLN A 39 4.71 -20.54 6.50
C GLN A 39 4.78 -20.48 4.98
N GLU A 40 3.97 -19.64 4.35
CA GLU A 40 4.01 -19.40 2.91
C GLU A 40 5.34 -18.75 2.48
N TYR A 41 5.79 -17.73 3.19
CA TYR A 41 7.10 -17.13 3.00
C TYR A 41 8.23 -18.16 3.07
N ASN A 42 8.17 -19.10 4.02
CA ASN A 42 9.17 -20.17 4.11
C ASN A 42 9.17 -21.12 2.89
N ARG A 43 8.11 -21.13 2.08
CA ARG A 43 8.01 -21.90 0.83
C ARG A 43 8.48 -21.10 -0.38
N SER A 44 8.00 -19.86 -0.54
CA SER A 44 8.26 -19.02 -1.73
C SER A 44 9.52 -18.16 -1.62
N LEU A 45 9.89 -17.77 -0.39
CA LEU A 45 10.94 -16.79 -0.07
C LEU A 45 10.72 -15.41 -0.70
N GLU A 46 9.46 -15.06 -0.98
CA GLU A 46 9.10 -13.76 -1.54
C GLU A 46 9.16 -12.65 -0.47
N LYS A 47 9.93 -11.60 -0.74
CA LYS A 47 10.13 -10.47 0.20
C LYS A 47 8.83 -9.75 0.55
N GLN A 48 7.89 -9.70 -0.40
CA GLN A 48 6.59 -9.06 -0.20
C GLN A 48 5.76 -9.77 0.88
N ILE A 49 5.77 -11.11 0.89
CA ILE A 49 5.08 -11.90 1.90
C ILE A 49 5.68 -11.66 3.29
N LEU A 50 7.01 -11.61 3.42
CA LEU A 50 7.63 -11.31 4.72
C LEU A 50 7.26 -9.91 5.23
N ARG A 51 7.18 -8.93 4.33
CA ARG A 51 6.71 -7.58 4.67
C ARG A 51 5.27 -7.60 5.16
N GLU A 52 4.38 -8.32 4.50
CA GLU A 52 2.98 -8.50 4.93
C GLU A 52 2.88 -9.15 6.30
N VAL A 53 3.69 -10.19 6.57
CA VAL A 53 3.80 -10.80 7.92
C VAL A 53 4.16 -9.76 8.96
N MET A 54 5.22 -8.98 8.73
CA MET A 54 5.69 -7.98 9.70
C MET A 54 4.62 -6.90 9.96
N LEU A 55 3.96 -6.40 8.91
CA LEU A 55 2.87 -5.42 9.04
C LEU A 55 1.69 -5.99 9.83
N MET A 56 1.32 -7.25 9.59
CA MET A 56 0.25 -7.93 10.29
C MET A 56 0.58 -8.12 11.78
N LEU A 57 1.83 -8.44 12.12
CA LEU A 57 2.29 -8.53 13.52
C LEU A 57 2.27 -7.16 14.23
N ILE A 58 2.64 -6.09 13.54
CA ILE A 58 2.50 -4.72 14.06
C ILE A 58 1.02 -4.38 14.29
N GLY A 59 0.13 -4.79 13.38
CA GLY A 59 -1.32 -4.71 13.56
C GLY A 59 -1.81 -5.41 14.82
N CYS A 60 -1.35 -6.64 15.07
CA CYS A 60 -1.67 -7.41 16.28
C CYS A 60 -1.28 -6.65 17.56
N ILE A 61 -0.07 -6.08 17.58
CA ILE A 61 0.45 -5.29 18.72
C ILE A 61 -0.40 -4.04 18.96
N ARG A 62 -0.85 -3.37 17.89
CA ARG A 62 -1.72 -2.18 18.00
C ARG A 62 -3.09 -2.53 18.56
N LEU A 63 -3.65 -3.68 18.19
CA LEU A 63 -4.93 -4.17 18.71
C LEU A 63 -4.83 -4.60 20.18
N SER A 64 -3.77 -5.33 20.55
CA SER A 64 -3.56 -5.83 21.90
C SER A 64 -2.09 -5.76 22.31
N ARG A 65 -1.72 -4.69 23.02
CA ARG A 65 -0.34 -4.47 23.48
C ARG A 65 0.11 -5.48 24.53
N SER A 66 -0.82 -6.11 25.24
CA SER A 66 -0.56 -7.12 26.27
C SER A 66 -0.35 -8.52 25.69
N PHE A 67 -0.50 -8.72 24.38
CA PHE A 67 -0.31 -10.02 23.73
C PHE A 67 1.17 -10.22 23.38
N PRO A 68 1.92 -11.12 24.06
CA PRO A 68 3.37 -11.23 23.88
C PRO A 68 3.80 -11.89 22.57
N ASP A 69 3.01 -12.80 22.01
CA ASP A 69 3.43 -13.65 20.88
C ASP A 69 3.83 -12.87 19.61
N PRO A 70 3.13 -11.80 19.20
CA PRO A 70 3.55 -10.97 18.07
C PRO A 70 4.94 -10.33 18.28
N TYR A 71 5.26 -9.91 19.50
CA TYR A 71 6.59 -9.37 19.83
C TYR A 71 7.66 -10.45 19.72
N LEU A 72 7.39 -11.67 20.21
CA LEU A 72 8.31 -12.78 20.10
C LEU A 72 8.58 -13.18 18.65
N LEU A 73 7.53 -13.20 17.82
CA LEU A 73 7.66 -13.55 16.41
C LEU A 73 8.42 -12.47 15.64
N LEU A 74 8.14 -11.19 15.89
CA LEU A 74 8.95 -10.09 15.35
C LEU A 74 10.39 -10.18 15.81
N ALA A 75 10.65 -10.46 17.09
CA ALA A 75 12.01 -10.64 17.59
C ALA A 75 12.74 -11.74 16.82
N TYR A 76 12.09 -12.88 16.62
CA TYR A 76 12.63 -13.99 15.83
C TYR A 76 12.87 -13.62 14.35
N ILE A 77 11.95 -12.91 13.71
CA ILE A 77 12.12 -12.42 12.33
C ILE A 77 13.33 -11.47 12.25
N TYR A 78 13.40 -10.47 13.14
CA TYR A 78 14.53 -9.52 13.17
C TYR A 78 15.87 -10.22 13.44
N LEU A 79 15.90 -11.21 14.34
CA LEU A 79 17.09 -12.02 14.56
C LEU A 79 17.51 -12.75 13.28
N SER A 80 16.54 -13.30 12.55
CA SER A 80 16.77 -14.00 11.27
C SER A 80 17.27 -13.07 10.17
N LEU A 81 16.80 -11.81 10.17
CA LEU A 81 17.24 -10.74 9.29
C LEU A 81 18.58 -10.10 9.70
N ARG A 82 19.24 -10.65 10.74
CA ARG A 82 20.49 -10.13 11.32
C ARG A 82 20.36 -8.71 11.89
N LEU A 83 19.22 -8.43 12.50
CA LEU A 83 18.90 -7.18 13.20
C LEU A 83 18.75 -7.44 14.71
N PRO A 84 19.84 -7.80 15.43
CA PRO A 84 19.78 -8.27 16.82
C PRO A 84 19.29 -7.20 17.81
N HIS A 85 19.52 -5.92 17.52
CA HIS A 85 19.06 -4.79 18.34
C HIS A 85 17.53 -4.68 18.32
N LEU A 86 16.91 -4.71 17.13
CA LEU A 86 15.46 -4.76 16.99
C LEU A 86 14.90 -6.04 17.62
N SER A 87 15.54 -7.18 17.36
CA SER A 87 15.17 -8.43 18.03
C SER A 87 15.13 -8.29 19.55
N LEU A 88 16.20 -7.73 20.14
CA LEU A 88 16.30 -7.50 21.58
C LEU A 88 15.24 -6.52 22.09
N LYS A 89 14.91 -5.48 21.32
CA LYS A 89 13.85 -4.52 21.65
C LYS A 89 12.50 -5.23 21.85
N TYR A 90 12.05 -5.97 20.83
CA TYR A 90 10.78 -6.69 20.91
C TYR A 90 10.83 -7.80 21.98
N LEU A 91 11.98 -8.45 22.14
CA LEU A 91 12.18 -9.47 23.17
C LEU A 91 12.08 -8.91 24.60
N LYS A 92 12.63 -7.71 24.87
CA LYS A 92 12.51 -7.04 26.18
C LYS A 92 11.05 -6.73 26.50
N VAL A 93 10.27 -6.28 25.52
CA VAL A 93 8.83 -6.03 25.71
C VAL A 93 8.09 -7.35 25.98
N ALA A 94 8.36 -8.39 25.20
CA ALA A 94 7.78 -9.71 25.43
C ALA A 94 8.12 -10.27 26.82
N GLU A 95 9.34 -10.06 27.30
CA GLU A 95 9.78 -10.45 28.65
C GLU A 95 9.09 -9.66 29.75
N HIS A 96 8.87 -8.36 29.53
CA HIS A 96 8.10 -7.55 30.48
C HIS A 96 6.66 -8.03 30.59
N LEU A 97 6.04 -8.43 29.48
CA LEU A 97 4.67 -8.94 29.44
C LEU A 97 4.56 -10.36 30.02
N GLN A 98 5.51 -11.24 29.72
CA GLN A 98 5.49 -12.64 30.16
C GLN A 98 6.90 -13.18 30.41
N LYS A 99 7.42 -12.94 31.61
CA LYS A 99 8.79 -13.26 32.02
C LYS A 99 9.18 -14.73 31.82
N GLU A 100 8.25 -15.66 32.03
CA GLU A 100 8.50 -17.11 31.99
C GLU A 100 8.18 -17.75 30.63
N HIS A 101 8.04 -16.96 29.56
CA HIS A 101 7.74 -17.52 28.25
C HIS A 101 8.93 -18.35 27.69
N PRO A 102 8.74 -19.62 27.29
CA PRO A 102 9.84 -20.54 26.95
C PRO A 102 10.68 -20.09 25.74
N GLN A 103 10.10 -19.30 24.83
CA GLN A 103 10.83 -18.78 23.67
C GLN A 103 11.78 -17.64 24.04
N ILE A 104 11.58 -16.96 25.17
CA ILE A 104 12.43 -15.82 25.55
C ILE A 104 13.84 -16.30 25.84
N ALA A 105 13.98 -17.34 26.66
CA ALA A 105 15.29 -17.92 26.98
C ALA A 105 16.03 -18.38 25.71
N LYS A 106 15.31 -19.03 24.78
CA LYS A 106 15.85 -19.48 23.49
C LYS A 106 16.33 -18.31 22.64
N LEU A 107 15.54 -17.25 22.51
CA LEU A 107 15.91 -16.06 21.74
C LEU A 107 17.07 -15.29 22.38
N LYS A 108 17.11 -15.19 23.72
CA LYS A 108 18.25 -14.60 24.44
C LYS A 108 19.54 -15.39 24.20
N GLN A 109 19.48 -16.71 24.32
CA GLN A 109 20.62 -17.57 24.04
C GLN A 109 21.05 -17.46 22.57
N ALA A 110 20.09 -17.40 21.64
CA ALA A 110 20.38 -17.23 20.22
C ALA A 110 21.07 -15.90 19.91
N LEU A 111 20.64 -14.80 20.56
CA LEU A 111 21.28 -13.49 20.48
C LEU A 111 22.71 -13.51 21.03
N GLN A 112 22.99 -14.24 22.11
CA GLN A 112 24.32 -14.34 22.71
C GLN A 112 25.30 -15.19 21.90
N THR A 113 24.80 -16.25 21.26
CA THR A 113 25.60 -17.23 20.53
C THR A 113 25.77 -16.88 19.05
N ASN A 114 25.30 -15.70 18.61
CA ASN A 114 25.19 -15.32 17.21
C ASN A 114 24.52 -16.41 16.35
N PHE A 115 23.54 -17.10 16.94
CA PHE A 115 22.82 -18.17 16.28
C PHE A 115 22.04 -17.62 15.08
N GLN A 116 22.23 -18.25 13.93
CA GLN A 116 21.54 -17.87 12.70
C GLN A 116 20.21 -18.62 12.64
N ALA A 117 19.13 -17.91 12.91
CA ALA A 117 17.79 -18.46 12.83
C ALA A 117 17.46 -18.93 11.40
N PRO A 118 16.83 -20.11 11.25
CA PRO A 118 16.67 -20.78 9.96
C PRO A 118 15.61 -20.18 9.01
N LEU A 119 14.90 -19.11 9.39
CA LEU A 119 13.90 -18.46 8.52
C LEU A 119 14.47 -17.91 7.19
N VAL A 120 15.79 -17.83 7.07
CA VAL A 120 16.46 -17.38 5.85
C VAL A 120 17.41 -18.49 5.41
N ARG A 121 17.03 -19.24 4.36
CA ARG A 121 18.02 -20.02 3.61
C ARG A 121 19.09 -19.03 3.15
N LYS A 122 20.32 -19.21 3.65
CA LYS A 122 21.51 -18.48 3.22
C LYS A 122 21.53 -18.44 1.69
N ASN A 123 21.75 -17.24 1.14
CA ASN A 123 22.08 -16.92 -0.27
C ASN A 123 21.04 -16.06 -1.01
N GLN A 124 20.54 -14.98 -0.41
CA GLN A 124 20.25 -13.78 -1.20
C GLN A 124 21.27 -12.69 -0.86
N PRO A 125 22.20 -12.36 -1.77
CA PRO A 125 23.05 -11.18 -1.63
C PRO A 125 22.15 -9.95 -1.78
N GLY A 126 21.95 -9.20 -0.70
CA GLY A 126 21.13 -7.98 -0.76
C GLY A 126 20.59 -7.46 0.57
N PHE A 127 20.59 -8.28 1.64
CA PHE A 127 20.28 -7.80 2.99
C PHE A 127 21.58 -7.68 3.80
N GLN A 128 22.29 -6.57 3.62
CA GLN A 128 23.40 -6.16 4.47
C GLN A 128 22.97 -4.93 5.26
N ILE A 129 22.61 -5.10 6.52
CA ILE A 129 22.46 -3.98 7.46
C ILE A 129 23.65 -4.10 8.41
N GLN A 130 24.60 -3.17 8.26
CA GLN A 130 25.92 -3.19 8.91
C GLN A 130 25.81 -3.00 10.44
N ASN A 131 26.83 -3.48 11.17
CA ASN A 131 26.94 -3.60 12.63
C ASN A 131 26.40 -2.41 13.46
N LEU A 132 25.43 -2.68 14.34
CA LEU A 132 24.79 -1.71 15.26
C LEU A 132 25.38 -1.66 16.70
N GLY A 133 26.52 -2.31 16.95
CA GLY A 133 27.09 -2.40 18.32
C GLY A 133 27.66 -1.09 18.86
N GLU A 134 28.04 -0.18 17.97
CA GLU A 134 28.48 1.19 18.23
C GLU A 134 27.97 2.07 17.08
N GLN A 135 26.67 2.01 16.80
CA GLN A 135 26.11 2.89 15.78
C GLN A 135 26.08 4.30 16.33
N ASP A 136 26.90 5.16 15.74
CA ASP A 136 26.82 6.59 15.89
C ASP A 136 25.46 7.04 15.33
N PHE A 137 24.48 7.22 16.22
CA PHE A 137 23.12 7.61 15.85
C PHE A 137 23.08 9.00 15.21
N ASP A 138 24.05 9.86 15.52
CA ASP A 138 24.18 11.16 14.86
C ASP A 138 24.61 10.95 13.40
N ALA A 139 25.58 10.07 13.15
CA ALA A 139 25.96 9.71 11.78
C ALA A 139 24.82 9.04 11.00
N LEU A 140 24.04 8.15 11.63
CA LEU A 140 22.87 7.53 11.00
C LEU A 140 21.76 8.56 10.72
N TYR A 141 21.57 9.54 11.61
CA TYR A 141 20.62 10.64 11.40
C TYR A 141 20.99 11.45 10.16
N GLU A 142 22.27 11.85 10.03
CA GLU A 142 22.76 12.57 8.86
C GLU A 142 22.64 11.74 7.58
N GLU A 143 22.92 10.43 7.64
CA GLU A 143 22.73 9.51 6.51
C GLU A 143 21.26 9.46 6.06
N VAL A 144 20.33 9.27 7.00
CA VAL A 144 18.89 9.25 6.70
C VAL A 144 18.44 10.61 6.16
N LEU A 145 18.95 11.70 6.72
CA LEU A 145 18.65 13.05 6.25
C LEU A 145 19.10 13.25 4.79
N ASP A 146 20.28 12.77 4.43
CA ASP A 146 20.80 12.84 3.06
C ASP A 146 20.07 11.91 2.10
N GLN A 147 19.63 10.73 2.56
CA GLN A 147 18.74 9.86 1.81
C GLN A 147 17.41 10.56 1.54
N VAL A 148 16.77 11.19 2.54
CA VAL A 148 15.53 11.97 2.36
C VAL A 148 15.71 13.10 1.33
N LYS A 149 16.83 13.84 1.39
CA LYS A 149 17.12 14.91 0.42
C LYS A 149 17.26 14.36 -1.00
N THR A 150 17.94 13.22 -1.15
CA THR A 150 18.19 12.57 -2.45
C THR A 150 16.88 12.07 -3.05
N GLU A 151 16.07 11.37 -2.27
CA GLU A 151 14.75 10.89 -2.69
C GLU A 151 13.81 12.04 -3.03
N MET A 152 13.83 13.12 -2.24
CA MET A 152 13.03 14.31 -2.53
C MET A 152 13.42 14.96 -3.85
N ARG A 153 14.73 15.05 -4.15
CA ARG A 153 15.20 15.57 -5.44
C ARG A 153 14.73 14.70 -6.60
N SER A 154 14.97 13.39 -6.51
CA SER A 154 14.54 12.41 -7.53
C SER A 154 13.02 12.46 -7.78
N ALA A 155 12.22 12.50 -6.71
CA ALA A 155 10.76 12.55 -6.79
C ALA A 155 10.21 13.85 -7.40
N MET A 156 10.93 14.97 -7.26
CA MET A 156 10.57 16.26 -7.84
C MET A 156 11.04 16.41 -9.29
N GLU A 157 12.15 15.76 -9.67
CA GLU A 157 12.65 15.74 -11.05
C GLU A 157 11.72 14.97 -11.98
N PHE A 158 11.01 13.96 -11.48
CA PHE A 158 10.00 13.25 -12.25
C PHE A 158 8.75 14.12 -12.44
N PRO A 159 8.42 14.56 -13.68
CA PRO A 159 7.27 15.42 -13.92
C PRO A 159 5.97 14.63 -13.74
N LEU A 160 5.07 15.14 -12.90
CA LEU A 160 3.72 14.59 -12.83
C LEU A 160 2.81 15.33 -13.79
N PRO A 161 1.94 14.62 -14.52
CA PRO A 161 0.92 15.27 -15.31
C PRO A 161 -0.05 16.02 -14.38
N MET A 162 -0.61 17.12 -14.88
CA MET A 162 -1.57 17.93 -14.11
C MET A 162 -2.93 17.24 -13.93
N GLY A 163 -3.16 16.14 -14.64
CA GLY A 163 -4.40 15.35 -14.61
C GLY A 163 -4.19 13.93 -15.14
N PRO A 164 -5.28 13.15 -15.29
CA PRO A 164 -5.24 11.83 -15.90
C PRO A 164 -4.71 11.87 -17.34
N THR A 165 -4.16 10.75 -17.80
CA THR A 165 -3.62 10.61 -19.16
C THR A 165 -4.13 9.34 -19.83
N CYS A 166 -4.36 9.40 -21.14
CA CYS A 166 -4.58 8.23 -21.99
C CYS A 166 -3.27 7.56 -22.44
N ASP A 167 -2.11 8.16 -22.16
CA ASP A 167 -0.81 7.60 -22.54
C ASP A 167 -0.43 6.43 -21.63
N ARG A 168 -0.60 5.20 -22.15
CA ARG A 168 -0.23 3.94 -21.48
C ARG A 168 1.25 3.85 -21.12
N SER A 169 2.15 4.43 -21.92
CA SER A 169 3.59 4.44 -21.65
C SER A 169 3.89 5.32 -20.43
N LEU A 170 3.27 6.49 -20.37
CA LEU A 170 3.37 7.40 -19.23
C LEU A 170 2.75 6.77 -17.97
N LEU A 171 1.58 6.12 -18.07
CA LEU A 171 0.98 5.41 -16.95
C LEU A 171 1.90 4.29 -16.40
N ALA A 172 2.52 3.51 -17.28
CA ALA A 172 3.48 2.48 -16.87
C ALA A 172 4.74 3.09 -16.21
N GLN A 173 5.16 4.29 -16.60
CA GLN A 173 6.24 5.03 -15.94
C GLN A 173 5.80 5.54 -14.56
N LEU A 174 4.60 6.10 -14.44
CA LEU A 174 4.00 6.55 -13.19
C LEU A 174 3.91 5.42 -12.17
N HIS A 175 3.41 4.25 -12.58
CA HIS A 175 3.36 3.05 -11.72
C HIS A 175 4.74 2.63 -11.22
N ARG A 176 5.74 2.56 -12.11
CA ARG A 176 7.12 2.22 -11.73
C ARG A 176 7.71 3.23 -10.75
N SER A 177 7.54 4.53 -11.03
CA SER A 177 8.03 5.61 -10.18
C SER A 177 7.33 5.60 -8.81
N GLY A 178 6.00 5.47 -8.79
CA GLY A 178 5.19 5.39 -7.57
C GLY A 178 5.56 4.21 -6.69
N ASN A 179 5.77 3.02 -7.28
CA ASN A 179 6.20 1.83 -6.56
C ASN A 179 7.60 2.00 -5.95
N ALA A 180 8.57 2.47 -6.74
CA ALA A 180 9.92 2.72 -6.26
C ALA A 180 9.94 3.74 -5.10
N LEU A 181 9.20 4.85 -5.25
CA LEU A 181 9.12 5.88 -4.22
C LEU A 181 8.42 5.36 -2.94
N SER A 182 7.37 4.56 -3.09
CA SER A 182 6.66 3.92 -1.97
C SER A 182 7.55 2.95 -1.20
N GLU A 183 8.37 2.15 -1.90
CA GLU A 183 9.35 1.25 -1.29
C GLU A 183 10.43 2.02 -0.51
N ASN A 184 10.98 3.07 -1.11
CA ASN A 184 11.98 3.94 -0.47
C ASN A 184 11.40 4.65 0.76
N LEU A 185 10.16 5.13 0.67
CA LEU A 185 9.47 5.78 1.79
C LEU A 185 9.33 4.82 2.99
N VAL A 186 9.00 3.55 2.74
CA VAL A 186 8.87 2.54 3.80
C VAL A 186 10.22 2.25 4.45
N LEU A 187 11.29 2.19 3.67
CA LEU A 187 12.65 2.05 4.21
C LEU A 187 13.01 3.25 5.10
N LEU A 188 12.82 4.47 4.61
CA LEU A 188 13.06 5.71 5.35
C LEU A 188 12.25 5.77 6.65
N GLN A 189 10.96 5.45 6.60
CA GLN A 189 10.12 5.39 7.79
C GLN A 189 10.63 4.37 8.81
N SER A 190 11.09 3.20 8.36
CA SER A 190 11.66 2.20 9.26
C SER A 190 12.98 2.66 9.90
N GLN A 191 13.85 3.36 9.16
CA GLN A 191 15.08 3.93 9.70
C GLN A 191 14.79 5.06 10.69
N ILE A 192 13.82 5.93 10.37
CA ILE A 192 13.34 6.97 11.28
C ILE A 192 12.77 6.35 12.55
N GLU A 193 11.98 5.28 12.48
CA GLU A 193 11.47 4.57 13.66
C GLU A 193 12.58 3.94 14.52
N VAL A 194 13.72 3.59 13.93
CA VAL A 194 14.91 3.15 14.68
C VAL A 194 15.54 4.35 15.40
N LEU A 195 15.78 5.46 14.70
CA LEU A 195 16.35 6.68 15.26
C LEU A 195 15.49 7.32 16.35
N ASP A 196 14.16 7.31 16.17
CA ASP A 196 13.17 7.91 17.09
C ASP A 196 13.14 7.27 18.48
N GLN A 197 13.87 6.16 18.67
CA GLN A 197 14.05 5.51 19.97
C GLN A 197 15.13 6.17 20.81
N GLU A 198 16.10 6.82 20.17
CA GLU A 198 17.31 7.36 20.80
C GLU A 198 17.35 8.90 20.71
N ILE A 199 16.84 9.46 19.61
CA ILE A 199 16.85 10.90 19.32
C ILE A 199 15.50 11.38 18.77
N ASP A 200 15.15 12.64 19.03
CA ASP A 200 13.92 13.24 18.50
C ASP A 200 13.99 13.36 16.97
N CYS A 201 13.14 12.59 16.28
CA CYS A 201 13.08 12.58 14.82
C CYS A 201 11.94 13.43 14.24
N THR A 202 11.35 14.35 15.01
CA THR A 202 10.24 15.21 14.54
C THR A 202 10.58 15.97 13.25
N GLU A 203 11.82 16.45 13.10
CA GLU A 203 12.25 17.14 11.88
C GLU A 203 12.31 16.19 10.67
N LEU A 204 12.89 14.99 10.81
CA LEU A 204 12.93 13.98 9.74
C LEU A 204 11.51 13.60 9.30
N ARG A 205 10.61 13.38 10.28
CA ARG A 205 9.19 13.10 10.01
C ARG A 205 8.53 14.23 9.22
N ARG A 206 8.82 15.49 9.54
CA ARG A 206 8.33 16.63 8.76
C ARG A 206 8.89 16.66 7.35
N ARG A 207 10.18 16.31 7.17
CA ARG A 207 10.86 16.31 5.86
C ARG A 207 10.39 15.19 4.92
N ILE A 208 9.84 14.09 5.42
CA ILE A 208 9.29 13.02 4.56
C ILE A 208 7.85 13.29 4.09
N GLN A 209 7.08 14.16 4.75
CA GLN A 209 5.69 14.45 4.37
C GLN A 209 5.48 14.86 2.89
N PRO A 210 6.38 15.62 2.25
CA PRO A 210 6.29 15.89 0.82
C PRO A 210 6.35 14.62 -0.04
N LEU A 211 7.19 13.64 0.32
CA LEU A 211 7.27 12.36 -0.38
C LEU A 211 5.99 11.54 -0.21
N GLU A 212 5.44 11.48 1.02
CA GLU A 212 4.16 10.81 1.28
C GLU A 212 3.02 11.43 0.45
N SER A 213 3.01 12.75 0.35
CA SER A 213 2.02 13.48 -0.45
C SER A 213 2.22 13.24 -1.94
N ARG A 214 3.47 13.14 -2.40
CA ARG A 214 3.82 12.79 -3.78
C ARG A 214 3.36 11.39 -4.16
N VAL A 215 3.58 10.39 -3.31
CA VAL A 215 3.11 9.01 -3.54
C VAL A 215 1.59 8.97 -3.65
N ARG A 216 0.86 9.65 -2.76
CA ARG A 216 -0.60 9.74 -2.82
C ARG A 216 -1.09 10.38 -4.12
N LEU A 217 -0.43 11.45 -4.56
CA LEU A 217 -0.76 12.13 -5.81
C LEU A 217 -0.51 11.23 -7.03
N ILE A 218 0.61 10.50 -7.07
CA ILE A 218 0.91 9.52 -8.13
C ILE A 218 -0.18 8.45 -8.18
N ALA A 219 -0.51 7.85 -7.03
CA ALA A 219 -1.53 6.80 -6.96
C ALA A 219 -2.89 7.29 -7.46
N GLN A 220 -3.28 8.51 -7.06
CA GLN A 220 -4.51 9.14 -7.53
C GLN A 220 -4.50 9.37 -9.05
N VAL A 221 -3.41 9.88 -9.61
CA VAL A 221 -3.28 10.11 -11.06
C VAL A 221 -3.32 8.78 -11.82
N CYS A 222 -2.67 7.72 -11.31
CA CYS A 222 -2.72 6.40 -11.92
C CYS A 222 -4.16 5.87 -12.00
N GLU A 223 -4.89 5.88 -10.87
CA GLU A 223 -6.28 5.42 -10.80
C GLU A 223 -7.19 6.17 -11.80
N GLN A 224 -7.03 7.50 -11.88
CA GLN A 224 -7.81 8.31 -12.82
C GLN A 224 -7.43 8.05 -14.28
N SER A 225 -6.13 7.84 -14.56
CA SER A 225 -5.64 7.52 -15.90
C SER A 225 -6.13 6.14 -16.36
N GLU A 226 -6.26 5.18 -15.45
CA GLU A 226 -6.86 3.87 -15.74
C GLU A 226 -8.34 3.99 -16.13
N GLN A 227 -9.10 4.86 -15.47
CA GLN A 227 -10.47 5.17 -15.87
C GLN A 227 -10.54 5.78 -17.28
N PHE A 228 -9.61 6.68 -17.61
CA PHE A 228 -9.51 7.30 -18.94
C PHE A 228 -9.22 6.27 -20.02
N ILE A 229 -8.18 5.44 -19.81
CA ILE A 229 -7.79 4.40 -20.78
C ILE A 229 -8.91 3.39 -20.95
N SER A 230 -9.60 3.00 -19.87
CA SER A 230 -10.73 2.09 -19.95
C SER A 230 -11.87 2.68 -20.78
N LEU A 231 -12.21 3.96 -20.61
CA LEU A 231 -13.25 4.62 -21.42
C LEU A 231 -12.83 4.74 -22.88
N GLU A 232 -11.57 5.11 -23.15
CA GLU A 232 -11.03 5.15 -24.49
C GLU A 232 -11.10 3.77 -25.17
N ASP A 233 -10.75 2.70 -24.46
CA ASP A 233 -10.80 1.34 -24.98
C ASP A 233 -12.22 0.90 -25.29
N MET A 234 -13.19 1.24 -24.44
CA MET A 234 -14.60 0.97 -24.71
C MET A 234 -15.08 1.69 -25.98
N MET A 235 -14.76 2.98 -26.14
CA MET A 235 -15.12 3.72 -27.35
C MET A 235 -14.45 3.14 -28.60
N ARG A 236 -13.16 2.78 -28.53
CA ARG A 236 -12.43 2.15 -29.65
C ARG A 236 -12.98 0.78 -30.01
N GLN A 237 -13.41 -0.01 -29.03
CA GLN A 237 -14.07 -1.29 -29.28
C GLN A 237 -15.42 -1.09 -29.95
N SER A 238 -16.22 -0.12 -29.51
CA SER A 238 -17.49 0.23 -30.17
C SER A 238 -17.26 0.64 -31.63
N ILE A 239 -16.25 1.49 -31.91
CA ILE A 239 -15.85 1.85 -33.28
C ILE A 239 -15.55 0.58 -34.11
N GLN A 240 -14.69 -0.31 -33.61
CA GLN A 240 -14.34 -1.55 -34.32
C GLN A 240 -15.55 -2.44 -34.58
N HIS A 241 -16.46 -2.56 -33.61
CA HIS A 241 -17.69 -3.34 -33.77
C HIS A 241 -18.60 -2.76 -34.85
N ILE A 242 -18.81 -1.44 -34.85
CA ILE A 242 -19.60 -0.76 -35.87
C ILE A 242 -18.97 -0.95 -37.25
N GLU A 243 -17.64 -0.80 -37.36
CA GLU A 243 -16.92 -1.01 -38.62
C GLU A 243 -17.06 -2.44 -39.17
N MET A 244 -17.04 -3.45 -38.29
CA MET A 244 -17.19 -4.85 -38.69
C MET A 244 -18.63 -5.22 -39.10
N ASP A 245 -19.63 -4.59 -38.48
CA ASP A 245 -21.05 -4.93 -38.67
C ASP A 245 -21.78 -3.98 -39.64
N LEU A 246 -21.07 -3.07 -40.31
CA LEU A 246 -21.56 -2.08 -41.28
C LEU A 246 -22.49 -2.61 -42.39
N GLU A 247 -22.41 -3.90 -42.72
CA GLU A 247 -23.24 -4.56 -43.75
C GLU A 247 -24.44 -5.33 -43.17
N LYS A 248 -24.42 -5.67 -41.88
CA LYS A 248 -25.45 -6.47 -41.20
C LYS A 248 -26.25 -5.66 -40.18
N THR A 249 -25.93 -4.38 -40.05
CA THR A 249 -26.59 -3.48 -39.12
C THR A 249 -28.06 -3.33 -39.48
N ASN A 250 -28.91 -3.31 -38.45
CA ASN A 250 -30.32 -2.95 -38.53
C ASN A 250 -30.61 -1.86 -37.47
N ASP A 251 -31.84 -1.35 -37.47
CA ASP A 251 -32.25 -0.26 -36.55
C ASP A 251 -32.05 -0.61 -35.07
N GLN A 252 -32.19 -1.89 -34.70
CA GLN A 252 -31.98 -2.35 -33.31
C GLN A 252 -30.52 -2.25 -32.88
N HIS A 253 -29.58 -2.61 -33.76
CA HIS A 253 -28.15 -2.44 -33.45
C HIS A 253 -27.76 -0.96 -33.36
N LEU A 254 -28.34 -0.13 -34.24
CA LEU A 254 -28.12 1.32 -34.19
C LEU A 254 -28.61 1.91 -32.86
N GLU A 255 -29.81 1.54 -32.39
CA GLU A 255 -30.36 2.00 -31.10
C GLU A 255 -29.42 1.64 -29.93
N ILE A 256 -28.90 0.42 -29.90
CA ILE A 256 -27.94 -0.01 -28.87
C ILE A 256 -26.66 0.84 -28.88
N TRP A 257 -26.14 1.17 -30.06
CA TRP A 257 -24.93 1.99 -30.17
C TRP A 257 -25.17 3.46 -29.79
N LEU A 258 -26.37 3.99 -30.06
CA LEU A 258 -26.76 5.32 -29.60
C LEU A 258 -26.88 5.37 -28.07
N ASP A 259 -27.52 4.38 -27.46
CA ASP A 259 -27.59 4.25 -25.99
C ASP A 259 -26.18 4.19 -25.35
N GLN A 260 -25.24 3.50 -25.99
CA GLN A 260 -23.85 3.47 -25.55
C GLN A 260 -23.18 4.84 -25.65
N CYS A 261 -23.47 5.60 -26.72
CA CYS A 261 -22.92 6.95 -26.89
C CYS A 261 -23.42 7.94 -25.86
N ASP A 262 -24.69 7.82 -25.43
CA ASP A 262 -25.22 8.60 -24.32
C ASP A 262 -24.47 8.26 -23.03
N GLY A 263 -24.22 6.98 -22.77
CA GLY A 263 -23.43 6.53 -21.63
C GLY A 263 -21.97 7.00 -21.66
N PHE A 264 -21.37 7.18 -22.83
CA PHE A 264 -20.03 7.79 -22.97
C PHE A 264 -20.07 9.30 -22.75
N ALA A 265 -21.09 10.01 -23.28
CA ALA A 265 -21.27 11.44 -23.05
C ALA A 265 -21.41 11.76 -21.56
N ASP A 266 -22.24 11.00 -20.84
CA ASP A 266 -22.43 11.15 -19.39
C ASP A 266 -21.09 11.00 -18.62
N GLN A 267 -20.22 10.07 -19.04
CA GLN A 267 -18.91 9.87 -18.42
C GLN A 267 -17.93 11.01 -18.73
N LEU A 268 -17.94 11.52 -19.96
CA LEU A 268 -17.14 12.68 -20.35
C LEU A 268 -17.57 13.93 -19.59
N ASP A 269 -18.87 14.17 -19.47
CA ASP A 269 -19.44 15.27 -18.69
C ASP A 269 -19.04 15.16 -17.22
N HIS A 270 -19.11 13.95 -16.63
CA HIS A 270 -18.67 13.72 -15.26
C HIS A 270 -17.17 14.01 -15.07
N PHE A 271 -16.32 13.62 -16.02
CA PHE A 271 -14.88 13.93 -15.97
C PHE A 271 -14.61 15.43 -16.14
N SER A 272 -15.32 16.09 -17.03
CA SER A 272 -15.25 17.55 -17.23
C SER A 272 -15.70 18.32 -15.97
N GLN A 273 -16.78 17.89 -15.32
CA GLN A 273 -17.26 18.47 -14.06
C GLN A 273 -16.26 18.34 -12.90
N LYS A 274 -15.40 17.32 -12.93
CA LYS A 274 -14.28 17.17 -11.99
C LYS A 274 -13.09 18.09 -12.31
N GLY A 275 -13.16 18.83 -13.42
CA GLY A 275 -12.09 19.71 -13.90
C GLY A 275 -10.95 18.95 -14.59
N TRP A 276 -11.20 17.74 -15.09
CA TRP A 276 -10.19 16.95 -15.80
C TRP A 276 -10.15 17.36 -17.28
N GLU A 277 -8.95 17.37 -17.86
CA GLU A 277 -8.76 17.65 -19.29
C GLU A 277 -9.16 16.41 -20.11
N ILE A 278 -10.33 16.47 -20.75
CA ILE A 278 -10.93 15.35 -21.49
C ILE A 278 -10.65 15.38 -23.01
N ALA A 279 -9.92 16.37 -23.52
CA ALA A 279 -9.68 16.56 -24.94
C ALA A 279 -9.19 15.30 -25.70
N PRO A 280 -8.30 14.45 -25.13
CA PRO A 280 -7.91 13.19 -25.78
C PRO A 280 -9.08 12.20 -25.98
N LEU A 281 -10.02 12.16 -25.04
CA LEU A 281 -11.20 11.30 -25.11
C LEU A 281 -12.26 11.87 -26.05
N GLU A 282 -12.46 13.19 -26.05
CA GLU A 282 -13.39 13.89 -26.95
C GLU A 282 -13.08 13.59 -28.42
N LEU A 283 -11.81 13.53 -28.80
CA LEU A 283 -11.41 13.17 -30.16
C LEU A 283 -11.88 11.74 -30.54
N THR A 284 -11.72 10.79 -29.62
CA THR A 284 -12.13 9.40 -29.85
C THR A 284 -13.66 9.29 -29.91
N TYR A 285 -14.36 10.02 -29.05
CA TYR A 285 -15.81 10.10 -29.03
C TYR A 285 -16.37 10.75 -30.31
N GLN A 286 -15.75 11.82 -30.79
CA GLN A 286 -16.15 12.49 -32.03
C GLN A 286 -16.03 11.55 -33.25
N ASN A 287 -14.96 10.76 -33.33
CA ASN A 287 -14.82 9.75 -34.39
C ASN A 287 -15.94 8.69 -34.33
N LEU A 288 -16.33 8.27 -33.12
CA LEU A 288 -17.45 7.34 -32.93
C LEU A 288 -18.78 7.95 -33.40
N LEU A 289 -19.06 9.21 -33.06
CA LEU A 289 -20.26 9.92 -33.50
C LEU A 289 -20.32 10.08 -35.03
N GLU A 290 -19.20 10.43 -35.67
CA GLU A 290 -19.13 10.55 -37.12
C GLU A 290 -19.43 9.21 -37.82
N LEU A 291 -18.89 8.11 -37.30
CA LEU A 291 -19.15 6.78 -37.82
C LEU A 291 -20.63 6.38 -37.68
N LEU A 292 -21.24 6.66 -36.53
CA LEU A 292 -22.67 6.38 -36.30
C LEU A 292 -23.57 7.24 -37.17
N THR A 293 -23.22 8.51 -37.37
CA THR A 293 -23.97 9.41 -38.26
C THR A 293 -23.95 8.89 -39.70
N ALA A 294 -22.78 8.50 -40.21
CA ALA A 294 -22.66 7.93 -41.55
C ALA A 294 -23.44 6.61 -41.72
N LEU A 295 -23.47 5.78 -40.68
CA LEU A 295 -24.24 4.54 -40.66
C LEU A 295 -25.76 4.81 -40.67
N GLN A 296 -26.23 5.78 -39.88
CA GLN A 296 -27.64 6.18 -39.86
C GLN A 296 -28.09 6.68 -41.24
N GLU A 297 -27.31 7.57 -41.87
CA GLU A 297 -27.60 8.06 -43.22
C GLU A 297 -27.69 6.92 -44.25
N LYS A 298 -26.84 5.89 -44.11
CA LYS A 298 -26.88 4.70 -44.96
C LYS A 298 -28.15 3.90 -44.76
N LEU A 299 -28.61 3.69 -43.53
CA LEU A 299 -29.84 2.95 -43.23
C LEU A 299 -31.09 3.71 -43.71
N ASP A 300 -31.13 5.03 -43.54
CA ASP A 300 -32.24 5.88 -44.00
C ASP A 300 -32.37 5.93 -45.53
N SER A 301 -31.28 5.59 -46.26
CA SER A 301 -31.24 5.59 -47.72
C SER A 301 -31.67 4.28 -48.39
N VAL A 302 -31.84 3.20 -47.61
CA VAL A 302 -32.22 1.85 -48.07
C VAL A 302 -33.74 1.66 -48.03
#